data_AF-A0A932BV52-F1
#
_entry.id   AF-A0A932BV52-F1
#
_cell.length_a   1.000
_cell.length_b   1.000
_cell.length_c   1.000
_cell.angle_alpha   90.00
_cell.angle_beta   90.00
_cell.angle_gamma   90.00
#
_symmetry.space_group_name_H-M   'P 1'
#
loop_
_entity.id
_entity.type
_entity.pdbx_description
1 polymer ?
#
loop_
_entity_poly.entity_id
_entity_poly.type
_entity_poly.pdbx_seq_one_letter_code
_entity_poly.pdbx_strand_id
1 'polypeptide(L)'
;MTTGLAWMVAITIGLTLGGAALHFPGSYGSPAFDVTAGVFGSILGGVNGASVGVLTWIGLRLSRRAGARFLTMMVVSVGVTHAINDGSSTELPFALYAAIAGLVTAGAAGWILGERRPGLLAVIGAAWMVGLNIGGWSGNMIGLPRTESPLGWAEEHGWDGLVAGIVWGLATAAVGLPYSIRGRIATVDGALNGS
;
A
#
# COMPACT_ATOMS: atom_id res chain seq x y z
N MET A 1 13.75 3.84 17.41
CA MET A 1 14.49 3.47 16.18
C MET A 1 14.09 2.09 15.65
N THR A 2 14.14 1.02 16.47
CA THR A 2 13.79 -0.36 16.05
C THR A 2 12.38 -0.51 15.47
N THR A 3 11.37 0.15 16.05
CA THR A 3 9.98 0.14 15.54
C THR A 3 9.84 0.76 14.15
N GLY A 4 10.51 1.87 13.89
CA GLY A 4 10.49 2.50 12.56
C GLY A 4 11.15 1.62 11.51
N LEU A 5 12.28 0.98 11.85
CA LEU A 5 12.97 0.08 10.93
C LEU A 5 12.14 -1.18 10.61
N ALA A 6 11.58 -1.84 11.62
CA ALA A 6 10.73 -3.02 11.42
C ALA A 6 9.51 -2.70 10.54
N TRP A 7 8.91 -1.52 10.74
CA TRP A 7 7.83 -0.99 9.90
C TRP A 7 8.25 -0.81 8.44
N MET A 8 9.35 -0.07 8.21
CA MET A 8 9.87 0.16 6.86
C MET A 8 10.18 -1.15 6.13
N VAL A 9 10.88 -2.07 6.81
CA VAL A 9 11.26 -3.37 6.24
C VAL A 9 10.02 -4.21 5.90
N ALA A 10 9.05 -4.32 6.81
CA ALA A 10 7.84 -5.11 6.58
C ALA A 10 7.01 -4.60 5.40
N ILE A 11 6.83 -3.28 5.28
CA ILE A 11 6.13 -2.65 4.17
C ILE A 11 6.87 -2.87 2.86
N THR A 12 8.17 -2.59 2.86
CA THR A 12 9.00 -2.69 1.66
C THR A 12 9.01 -4.12 1.13
N ILE A 13 9.29 -5.09 2.00
CA ILE A 13 9.30 -6.51 1.62
C ILE A 13 7.90 -6.95 1.16
N GLY A 14 6.86 -6.60 1.90
CA GLY A 14 5.50 -7.01 1.56
C GLY A 14 5.06 -6.50 0.19
N LEU A 15 5.28 -5.21 -0.09
CA LEU A 15 4.89 -4.61 -1.36
C LEU A 15 5.76 -5.10 -2.52
N THR A 16 7.07 -5.29 -2.30
CA THR A 16 7.97 -5.84 -3.32
C THR A 16 7.57 -7.28 -3.70
N LEU A 17 7.42 -8.15 -2.70
CA LEU A 17 7.10 -9.57 -2.94
C LEU A 17 5.69 -9.73 -3.49
N GLY A 18 4.71 -9.00 -2.95
CA GLY A 18 3.35 -9.05 -3.44
C GLY A 18 3.21 -8.42 -4.82
N GLY A 19 3.93 -7.34 -5.11
CA GLY A 19 4.02 -6.76 -6.45
C GLY A 19 4.59 -7.75 -7.46
N ALA A 20 5.69 -8.43 -7.13
CA ALA A 20 6.28 -9.41 -8.03
C ALA A 20 5.43 -10.69 -8.20
N ALA A 21 4.84 -11.20 -7.13
CA ALA A 21 4.19 -12.52 -7.14
C ALA A 21 2.70 -12.50 -7.47
N LEU A 22 2.00 -11.39 -7.21
CA LEU A 22 0.54 -11.30 -7.31
C LEU A 22 0.10 -10.39 -8.45
N HIS A 23 0.98 -10.15 -9.43
CA HIS A 23 0.61 -9.37 -10.60
C HIS A 23 0.13 -10.25 -11.75
N PHE A 24 -0.81 -9.73 -12.52
CA PHE A 24 -1.38 -10.39 -13.68
C PHE A 24 -1.55 -9.37 -14.81
N PRO A 25 -1.21 -9.73 -16.06
CA PRO A 25 -1.48 -8.86 -17.21
C PRO A 25 -2.99 -8.71 -17.39
N GLY A 26 -3.55 -7.58 -16.97
CA GLY A 26 -5.00 -7.35 -17.00
C GLY A 26 -5.35 -5.88 -17.15
N SER A 27 -6.01 -5.55 -18.28
CA SER A 27 -6.64 -4.28 -18.67
C SER A 27 -5.81 -3.14 -19.27
N TYR A 28 -4.49 -3.07 -19.05
CA TYR A 28 -3.68 -2.02 -19.69
C TYR A 28 -3.78 -2.18 -21.20
N GLY A 29 -4.55 -1.30 -21.85
CA GLY A 29 -4.83 -1.36 -23.29
C GLY A 29 -6.31 -1.18 -23.69
N SER A 30 -7.26 -1.29 -22.75
CA SER A 30 -8.67 -1.03 -23.04
C SER A 30 -8.94 0.48 -23.13
N PRO A 31 -9.71 0.98 -24.12
CA PRO A 31 -10.10 2.39 -24.18
C PRO A 31 -11.14 2.78 -23.12
N ALA A 32 -11.81 1.80 -22.49
CA ALA A 32 -12.84 2.02 -21.47
C ALA A 32 -12.51 1.29 -20.15
N PHE A 33 -13.15 1.71 -19.05
CA PHE A 33 -12.99 1.06 -17.75
C PHE A 33 -13.53 -0.38 -17.81
N ASP A 34 -12.68 -1.36 -17.50
CA ASP A 34 -13.03 -2.78 -17.48
C ASP A 34 -13.35 -3.22 -16.05
N VAL A 35 -14.63 -3.51 -15.81
CA VAL A 35 -15.12 -3.94 -14.50
C VAL A 35 -14.57 -5.33 -14.12
N THR A 36 -14.45 -6.25 -15.07
CA THR A 36 -13.97 -7.61 -14.80
C THR A 36 -12.52 -7.58 -14.37
N ALA A 37 -11.70 -6.81 -15.08
CA ALA A 37 -10.30 -6.65 -14.73
C ALA A 37 -10.12 -5.89 -13.40
N GLY A 38 -10.94 -4.86 -13.14
CA GLY A 38 -10.96 -4.17 -11.84
C GLY A 38 -11.34 -5.07 -10.66
N VAL A 39 -12.29 -6.01 -10.84
CA VAL A 39 -12.63 -7.02 -9.82
C VAL A 39 -11.44 -7.95 -9.57
N PHE A 40 -10.78 -8.41 -10.63
CA PHE A 40 -9.63 -9.30 -10.50
C PHE A 40 -8.45 -8.59 -9.80
N GLY A 41 -8.15 -7.36 -10.21
CA GLY A 41 -7.16 -6.50 -9.55
C GLY A 41 -7.49 -6.26 -8.07
N SER A 42 -8.77 -6.06 -7.73
CA SER A 42 -9.21 -5.93 -6.33
C SER A 42 -8.82 -7.15 -5.47
N ILE A 43 -9.00 -8.35 -6.01
CA ILE A 43 -8.72 -9.60 -5.30
C ILE A 43 -7.21 -9.76 -5.10
N LEU A 44 -6.42 -9.61 -6.16
CA LEU A 44 -4.96 -9.74 -6.11
C LEU A 44 -4.33 -8.68 -5.20
N GLY A 45 -4.72 -7.43 -5.38
CA GLY A 45 -4.29 -6.32 -4.52
C GLY A 45 -4.72 -6.52 -3.06
N GLY A 46 -5.89 -7.11 -2.82
CA GLY A 46 -6.34 -7.47 -1.49
C GLY A 46 -5.43 -8.52 -0.83
N VAL A 47 -5.02 -9.56 -1.56
CA VAL A 47 -4.06 -10.57 -1.08
C VAL A 47 -2.70 -9.93 -0.81
N ASN A 48 -2.22 -9.04 -1.69
CA ASN A 48 -0.98 -8.29 -1.48
C ASN A 48 -1.07 -7.42 -0.21
N GLY A 49 -2.15 -6.65 -0.05
CA GLY A 49 -2.41 -5.85 1.15
C GLY A 49 -2.46 -6.69 2.43
N ALA A 50 -3.05 -7.88 2.39
CA ALA A 50 -3.04 -8.80 3.52
C ALA A 50 -1.60 -9.24 3.87
N SER A 51 -0.78 -9.59 2.88
CA SER A 51 0.63 -9.97 3.08
C SER A 51 1.42 -8.85 3.78
N VAL A 52 1.31 -7.62 3.27
CA VAL A 52 1.97 -6.44 3.86
C VAL A 52 1.49 -6.21 5.29
N GLY A 53 0.18 -6.28 5.51
CA GLY A 53 -0.44 -6.11 6.81
C GLY A 53 0.01 -7.17 7.81
N VAL A 54 0.14 -8.44 7.40
CA VAL A 54 0.61 -9.55 8.26
C VAL A 54 2.06 -9.34 8.64
N LEU A 55 2.94 -9.02 7.69
CA LEU A 55 4.36 -8.77 7.98
C LEU A 55 4.51 -7.62 8.97
N THR A 56 3.74 -6.55 8.79
CA THR A 56 3.77 -5.39 9.71
C THR A 56 3.21 -5.76 11.08
N TRP A 57 2.12 -6.53 11.12
CA TRP A 57 1.53 -7.01 12.36
C TRP A 57 2.54 -7.86 13.15
N ILE A 58 3.22 -8.80 12.50
CA ILE A 58 4.25 -9.64 13.12
C ILE A 58 5.45 -8.79 13.55
N GLY A 59 5.96 -7.94 12.65
CA GLY A 59 7.14 -7.11 12.89
C GLY A 59 6.97 -6.14 14.05
N LEU A 60 5.76 -5.62 14.25
CA LEU A 60 5.43 -4.73 15.36
C LEU A 60 4.78 -5.43 16.56
N ARG A 61 4.41 -6.70 16.42
CA ARG A 61 3.64 -7.48 17.40
C ARG A 61 2.40 -6.74 17.90
N LEU A 62 1.61 -6.21 16.97
CA LEU A 62 0.38 -5.49 17.32
C LEU A 62 -0.60 -6.42 18.04
N SER A 63 -1.48 -5.86 18.87
CA SER A 63 -2.59 -6.61 19.46
C SER A 63 -3.55 -7.10 18.37
N ARG A 64 -4.41 -8.10 18.67
CA ARG A 64 -5.38 -8.62 17.69
C ARG A 64 -6.25 -7.52 17.08
N ARG A 65 -6.70 -6.55 17.89
CA ARG A 65 -7.53 -5.44 17.44
C ARG A 65 -6.79 -4.47 16.52
N ALA A 66 -5.57 -4.06 16.89
CA ALA A 66 -4.77 -3.15 16.07
C ALA A 66 -4.26 -3.84 14.80
N GLY A 67 -3.84 -5.10 14.91
CA GLY A 67 -3.46 -5.96 13.79
C GLY A 67 -4.61 -6.12 12.80
N ALA A 68 -5.81 -6.49 13.25
CA ALA A 68 -6.97 -6.62 12.38
C ALA A 68 -7.30 -5.31 11.64
N ARG A 69 -7.30 -4.17 12.34
CA ARG A 69 -7.55 -2.87 11.71
C ARG A 69 -6.46 -2.51 10.68
N PHE A 70 -5.20 -2.82 10.98
CA PHE A 70 -4.10 -2.57 10.06
C PHE A 70 -4.17 -3.46 8.82
N LEU A 71 -4.44 -4.76 9.01
CA LEU A 71 -4.70 -5.70 7.93
C LEU A 71 -5.82 -5.20 7.02
N THR A 72 -6.98 -4.83 7.58
CA THR A 72 -8.11 -4.32 6.80
C THR A 72 -7.73 -3.04 6.05
N MET A 73 -7.01 -2.12 6.69
CA MET A 73 -6.55 -0.88 6.04
C MET A 73 -5.64 -1.18 4.84
N MET A 74 -4.68 -2.10 4.99
CA MET A 74 -3.77 -2.47 3.90
C MET A 74 -4.49 -3.21 2.76
N VAL A 75 -5.40 -4.14 3.09
CA VAL A 75 -6.25 -4.83 2.10
C VAL A 75 -7.05 -3.81 1.28
N VAL A 76 -7.70 -2.85 1.94
CA VAL A 76 -8.47 -1.81 1.25
C VAL A 76 -7.57 -0.92 0.40
N SER A 77 -6.46 -0.45 0.96
CA SER A 77 -5.56 0.48 0.27
C SER A 77 -4.94 -0.15 -0.99
N VAL A 78 -4.37 -1.35 -0.87
CA VAL A 78 -3.71 -2.03 -1.98
C VAL A 78 -4.72 -2.62 -2.95
N GLY A 79 -5.80 -3.24 -2.45
CA GLY A 79 -6.88 -3.79 -3.25
C GLY A 79 -7.53 -2.76 -4.15
N VAL A 80 -7.92 -1.60 -3.61
CA VAL A 80 -8.53 -0.54 -4.42
C VAL A 80 -7.52 0.10 -5.38
N THR A 81 -6.26 0.27 -4.97
CA THR A 81 -5.22 0.78 -5.87
C THR A 81 -5.05 -0.12 -7.09
N HIS A 82 -4.97 -1.44 -6.88
CA HIS A 82 -4.94 -2.41 -7.98
C HIS A 82 -6.22 -2.41 -8.79
N ALA A 83 -7.39 -2.40 -8.15
CA ALA A 83 -8.68 -2.37 -8.84
C ALA A 83 -8.81 -1.19 -9.80
N ILE A 84 -8.30 -0.02 -9.40
CA ILE A 84 -8.27 1.16 -10.23
C ILE A 84 -7.29 0.94 -11.36
N ASN A 85 -6.04 0.60 -11.08
CA ASN A 85 -5.02 0.42 -12.10
C ASN A 85 -5.43 -0.62 -13.16
N ASP A 86 -5.85 -1.80 -12.70
CA ASP A 86 -6.22 -2.95 -13.53
C ASP A 86 -7.67 -2.87 -14.04
N GLY A 87 -8.43 -1.83 -13.70
CA GLY A 87 -9.72 -1.55 -14.34
C GLY A 87 -9.62 -0.41 -15.34
N SER A 88 -8.49 0.29 -15.41
CA SER A 88 -8.43 1.61 -16.00
C SER A 88 -8.05 1.65 -17.48
N SER A 89 -8.47 2.74 -18.15
CA SER A 89 -8.16 2.98 -19.56
C SER A 89 -6.75 3.55 -19.73
N THR A 90 -6.12 3.28 -20.87
CA THR A 90 -4.83 3.90 -21.24
C THR A 90 -4.90 5.42 -21.40
N GLU A 91 -6.11 5.98 -21.48
CA GLU A 91 -6.34 7.41 -21.67
C GLU A 91 -6.20 8.23 -20.37
N LEU A 92 -6.37 7.64 -19.17
CA LEU A 92 -6.21 8.45 -17.96
C LEU A 92 -4.73 8.54 -17.55
N PRO A 93 -4.25 9.72 -17.18
CA PRO A 93 -2.87 9.90 -16.75
C PRO A 93 -2.55 9.07 -15.49
N PHE A 94 -1.39 8.41 -15.46
CA PHE A 94 -0.93 7.66 -14.29
C PHE A 94 -0.95 8.48 -12.99
N ALA A 95 -0.62 9.77 -13.08
CA ALA A 95 -0.65 10.69 -11.94
C ALA A 95 -2.05 10.82 -11.31
N LEU A 96 -3.12 10.71 -12.11
CA LEU A 96 -4.49 10.73 -11.60
C LEU A 96 -4.79 9.47 -10.78
N TYR A 97 -4.39 8.29 -11.26
CA TYR A 97 -4.54 7.04 -10.51
C TYR A 97 -3.78 7.08 -9.19
N ALA A 98 -2.52 7.54 -9.23
CA ALA A 98 -1.70 7.67 -8.04
C ALA A 98 -2.30 8.65 -7.02
N ALA A 99 -2.92 9.74 -7.49
CA ALA A 99 -3.62 10.69 -6.62
C ALA A 99 -4.85 10.06 -5.96
N ILE A 100 -5.69 9.34 -6.72
CA ILE A 100 -6.86 8.62 -6.18
C ILE A 100 -6.42 7.55 -5.17
N ALA A 101 -5.39 6.77 -5.50
CA ALA A 101 -4.82 5.77 -4.61
C ALA A 101 -4.35 6.41 -3.28
N GLY A 102 -3.63 7.54 -3.34
CA GLY A 102 -3.23 8.29 -2.15
C GLY A 102 -4.42 8.76 -1.30
N LEU A 103 -5.49 9.26 -1.93
CA LEU A 103 -6.72 9.64 -1.23
C LEU A 103 -7.39 8.43 -0.56
N VAL A 104 -7.44 7.28 -1.24
CA VAL A 104 -7.98 6.04 -0.69
C VAL A 104 -7.17 5.60 0.52
N THR A 105 -5.84 5.57 0.44
CA THR A 105 -4.98 5.19 1.56
C THR A 105 -5.13 6.14 2.75
N ALA A 106 -5.20 7.45 2.49
CA ALA A 106 -5.46 8.45 3.53
C ALA A 106 -6.84 8.27 4.17
N GLY A 107 -7.88 8.06 3.36
CA GLY A 107 -9.25 7.80 3.82
C GLY A 107 -9.35 6.52 4.64
N ALA A 108 -8.71 5.44 4.19
CA ALA A 108 -8.65 4.16 4.89
C ALA A 108 -7.92 4.30 6.24
N ALA A 109 -6.82 5.04 6.30
CA ALA A 109 -6.15 5.35 7.56
C ALA A 109 -7.07 6.17 8.50
N GLY A 110 -7.77 7.17 7.97
CA GLY A 110 -8.68 8.01 8.75
C GLY A 110 -9.86 7.23 9.32
N TRP A 111 -10.49 6.40 8.50
CA TRP A 111 -11.68 5.63 8.85
C TRP A 111 -11.35 4.37 9.65
N ILE A 112 -10.48 3.50 9.14
CA ILE A 112 -10.21 2.18 9.70
C ILE A 112 -9.26 2.28 10.88
N LEU A 113 -8.15 3.02 10.77
CA LEU A 113 -7.22 3.20 11.89
C LEU A 113 -7.69 4.28 12.87
N GLY A 114 -8.68 5.10 12.49
CA GLY A 114 -9.17 6.20 13.31
C GLY A 114 -8.14 7.32 13.45
N GLU A 115 -7.28 7.52 12.46
CA GLU A 115 -6.35 8.65 12.45
C GLU A 115 -7.10 9.95 12.16
N ARG A 116 -6.83 10.99 12.94
CA ARG A 116 -7.58 12.27 12.89
C ARG A 116 -6.67 13.47 12.64
N ARG A 117 -5.35 13.29 12.68
CA ARG A 117 -4.39 14.37 12.43
C ARG A 117 -4.33 14.65 10.93
N PRO A 118 -4.83 15.80 10.45
CA PRO A 118 -4.93 16.08 9.01
C PRO A 118 -3.56 16.07 8.33
N GLY A 119 -2.52 16.60 8.99
CA GLY A 119 -1.15 16.56 8.47
C GLY A 119 -0.62 15.14 8.27
N LEU A 120 -0.98 14.19 9.13
CA LEU A 120 -0.54 12.80 8.98
C LEU A 120 -1.30 12.08 7.87
N LEU A 121 -2.61 12.34 7.73
CA LEU A 121 -3.40 11.81 6.62
C LEU A 121 -2.88 12.33 5.27
N ALA A 122 -2.52 13.62 5.21
CA ALA A 122 -1.89 14.22 4.03
C ALA A 122 -0.57 13.53 3.69
N VAL A 123 0.30 13.29 4.68
CA VAL A 123 1.57 12.58 4.48
C VAL A 123 1.35 11.14 4.01
N ILE A 124 0.39 10.40 4.60
CA ILE A 124 0.06 9.04 4.16
C ILE A 124 -0.32 9.02 2.68
N GLY A 125 -1.25 9.89 2.28
CA GLY A 125 -1.73 9.92 0.90
C GLY A 125 -0.68 10.40 -0.09
N ALA A 126 0.03 11.49 0.26
CA ALA A 126 1.08 12.05 -0.58
C ALA A 126 2.24 11.07 -0.75
N ALA A 127 2.69 10.40 0.32
CA ALA A 127 3.78 9.43 0.23
C ALA A 127 3.40 8.22 -0.63
N TRP A 128 2.14 7.78 -0.59
CA TRP A 128 1.66 6.69 -1.45
C TRP A 128 1.71 7.10 -2.92
N MET A 129 1.11 8.26 -3.23
CA MET A 129 1.12 8.84 -4.57
C MET A 129 2.56 9.02 -5.10
N VAL A 130 3.44 9.63 -4.30
CA VAL A 130 4.84 9.86 -4.67
C VAL A 130 5.57 8.55 -4.88
N GLY A 131 5.37 7.56 -4.00
CA GLY A 131 5.96 6.23 -4.12
C GLY A 131 5.64 5.55 -5.46
N LEU A 132 4.35 5.54 -5.84
CA LEU A 132 3.92 4.98 -7.12
C LEU A 132 4.50 5.74 -8.32
N ASN A 133 4.51 7.07 -8.30
CA ASN A 133 5.07 7.88 -9.40
C ASN A 133 6.58 7.68 -9.54
N ILE A 134 7.33 7.65 -8.44
CA ILE A 134 8.77 7.41 -8.48
C ILE A 134 9.05 5.98 -8.94
N GLY A 135 8.26 4.98 -8.51
CA GLY A 135 8.36 3.60 -8.98
C GLY A 135 8.28 3.54 -10.49
N GLY A 136 7.14 3.95 -11.05
CA GLY A 136 6.92 3.89 -12.49
C GLY A 136 7.93 4.72 -13.29
N TRP A 137 8.28 5.92 -12.82
CA TRP A 137 9.30 6.76 -13.47
C TRP A 137 10.68 6.11 -13.46
N SER A 138 11.13 5.61 -12.29
CA SER A 138 12.46 5.03 -12.14
C SER A 138 12.59 3.69 -12.86
N GLY A 139 11.52 2.88 -12.88
CA GLY A 139 11.46 1.63 -13.66
C GLY A 139 11.70 1.88 -15.15
N ASN A 140 11.08 2.92 -15.71
CA ASN A 140 11.33 3.34 -17.09
C ASN A 140 12.79 3.77 -17.32
N MET A 141 13.39 4.48 -16.36
CA MET A 141 14.76 4.99 -16.48
C MET A 141 15.82 3.89 -16.44
N ILE A 142 15.59 2.81 -15.68
CA ILE A 142 16.51 1.66 -15.64
C ILE A 142 16.21 0.62 -16.73
N GLY A 143 15.28 0.94 -17.64
CA GLY A 143 14.94 0.09 -18.78
C GLY A 143 14.21 -1.18 -18.39
N LEU A 144 13.44 -1.17 -17.29
CA LEU A 144 12.58 -2.32 -17.00
C LEU A 144 11.65 -2.54 -18.19
N PRO A 145 11.56 -3.81 -18.65
CA PRO A 145 10.83 -4.12 -19.85
C PRO A 145 9.33 -3.90 -19.63
N ARG A 146 8.77 -2.86 -20.27
CA ARG A 146 7.33 -2.74 -20.55
C ARG A 146 6.91 -3.81 -21.55
N THR A 147 7.11 -5.05 -21.16
CA THR A 147 6.76 -6.22 -21.96
C THR A 147 5.43 -6.72 -21.49
N GLU A 148 4.62 -7.18 -22.44
CA GLU A 148 3.36 -7.86 -22.14
C GLU A 148 3.59 -9.28 -21.60
N SER A 149 4.82 -9.62 -21.20
CA SER A 149 5.18 -10.93 -20.67
C SER A 149 4.92 -10.99 -19.17
N PRO A 150 4.42 -12.12 -18.63
CA PRO A 150 4.21 -12.27 -17.19
C PRO A 150 5.45 -11.97 -16.34
N LEU A 151 6.64 -12.31 -16.84
CA LEU A 151 7.90 -12.07 -16.15
C LEU A 151 8.25 -10.57 -16.11
N GLY A 152 8.10 -9.85 -17.24
CA GLY A 152 8.35 -8.41 -17.26
C GLY A 152 7.39 -7.65 -16.35
N TRP A 153 6.10 -8.01 -16.38
CA TRP A 153 5.10 -7.45 -15.46
C TRP A 153 5.46 -7.67 -13.99
N ALA A 154 5.94 -8.87 -13.64
CA ALA A 154 6.39 -9.19 -12.28
C ALA A 154 7.62 -8.36 -11.86
N GLU A 155 8.59 -8.16 -12.76
CA GLU A 155 9.77 -7.34 -12.50
C GLU A 155 9.41 -5.87 -12.29
N GLU A 156 8.56 -5.31 -13.16
CA GLU A 156 8.06 -3.94 -13.04
C GLU A 156 7.28 -3.72 -11.74
N HIS A 157 6.36 -4.61 -11.41
CA HIS A 157 5.55 -4.48 -10.19
C HIS A 157 6.33 -4.75 -8.92
N GLY A 158 7.31 -5.65 -8.99
CA GLY A 158 8.27 -5.84 -7.90
C GLY A 158 9.06 -4.56 -7.64
N TRP A 159 9.50 -3.88 -8.70
CA TRP A 159 10.20 -2.61 -8.60
C TRP A 159 9.32 -1.48 -8.07
N ASP A 160 8.11 -1.33 -8.61
CA ASP A 160 7.14 -0.33 -8.13
C ASP A 160 6.80 -0.56 -6.66
N GLY A 161 6.59 -1.83 -6.27
CA GLY A 161 6.35 -2.23 -4.90
C GLY A 161 7.53 -1.91 -3.96
N LEU A 162 8.77 -2.11 -4.43
CA LEU A 162 9.99 -1.76 -3.70
C LEU A 162 10.06 -0.25 -3.45
N VAL A 163 9.95 0.56 -4.50
CA VAL A 163 10.06 2.01 -4.41
C VAL A 163 8.93 2.60 -3.59
N ALA A 164 7.69 2.19 -3.85
CA ALA A 164 6.53 2.64 -3.09
C ALA A 164 6.64 2.25 -1.61
N GLY A 165 7.12 1.04 -1.32
CA GLY A 165 7.34 0.58 0.03
C GLY A 165 8.40 1.36 0.79
N ILE A 166 9.52 1.71 0.14
CA ILE A 166 10.56 2.56 0.73
C ILE A 166 10.00 3.96 1.01
N VAL A 167 9.39 4.60 0.01
CA VAL A 167 8.89 5.98 0.14
C VAL A 167 7.81 6.08 1.20
N TRP A 168 6.79 5.20 1.13
CA TRP A 168 5.68 5.23 2.06
C TRP A 168 6.12 4.79 3.46
N GLY A 169 6.92 3.73 3.57
CA GLY A 169 7.47 3.23 4.82
C GLY A 169 8.29 4.29 5.54
N LEU A 170 9.19 4.98 4.83
CA LEU A 170 10.04 6.03 5.38
C LEU A 170 9.21 7.23 5.85
N ALA A 171 8.34 7.74 4.99
CA ALA A 171 7.53 8.92 5.29
C ALA A 171 6.62 8.68 6.51
N THR A 172 5.95 7.52 6.55
CA THR A 172 5.03 7.17 7.65
C THR A 172 5.78 6.84 8.95
N ALA A 173 6.96 6.24 8.87
CA ALA A 173 7.83 6.05 10.03
C ALA A 173 8.31 7.39 10.61
N ALA A 174 8.70 8.33 9.75
CA ALA A 174 9.20 9.66 10.15
C ALA A 174 8.14 10.49 10.88
N VAL A 175 6.88 10.43 10.45
CA VAL A 175 5.76 11.12 11.13
C VAL A 175 5.16 10.32 12.30
N GLY A 176 5.79 9.20 12.65
CA GLY A 176 5.49 8.43 13.84
C GLY A 176 4.21 7.58 13.77
N LEU A 177 3.72 7.25 12.58
CA LEU A 177 2.56 6.37 12.40
C LEU A 177 2.70 5.03 13.16
N PRO A 178 3.81 4.26 13.06
CA PRO A 178 3.94 2.99 13.76
C PRO A 178 3.85 3.13 15.28
N TYR A 179 4.41 4.22 15.83
CA TYR A 179 4.32 4.51 17.27
C TYR A 179 2.91 4.91 17.66
N SER A 180 2.18 5.65 16.82
CA SER A 180 0.79 6.01 17.12
C SER A 180 -0.14 4.79 17.13
N ILE A 181 0.06 3.84 16.22
CA ILE A 181 -0.68 2.58 16.18
C ILE A 181 -0.35 1.75 17.43
N ARG A 182 0.93 1.67 17.81
CA ARG A 182 1.38 0.91 18.99
C ARG A 182 0.98 1.58 20.31
N GLY A 183 1.02 2.90 20.40
CA GLY A 183 0.73 3.67 21.61
C GLY A 183 -0.76 3.65 21.99
N ARG A 184 -1.67 3.65 21.01
CA ARG A 184 -3.11 3.44 21.24
C ARG A 184 -3.42 2.07 21.87
N ILE A 185 -2.49 1.11 21.81
CA ILE A 185 -2.63 -0.22 22.45
C ILE A 185 -2.32 -0.11 23.94
N ALA A 186 -1.22 0.57 24.31
CA ALA A 186 -0.82 0.70 25.71
C ALA A 186 -1.88 1.42 26.56
N THR A 187 -2.55 2.43 26.01
CA THR A 187 -3.62 3.16 26.71
C THR A 187 -4.91 2.36 26.84
N VAL A 188 -5.29 1.54 25.86
CA VAL A 188 -6.51 0.74 25.93
C VAL A 188 -6.33 -0.50 26.81
N ASP A 189 -5.20 -1.19 26.69
CA ASP A 189 -4.92 -2.39 27.51
C ASP A 189 -4.66 -2.01 28.99
N GLY A 190 -4.07 -0.84 29.24
CA GLY A 190 -3.94 -0.29 30.60
C GLY A 190 -5.28 0.08 31.24
N ALA A 191 -6.25 0.56 30.45
CA ALA A 191 -7.59 0.89 30.94
C ALA A 191 -8.45 -0.35 31.25
N LEU A 192 -8.23 -1.47 30.56
CA LEU A 192 -8.97 -2.72 30.79
C LEU A 192 -8.39 -3.58 31.91
N ASN A 193 -7.09 -3.43 32.23
CA ASN A 193 -6.43 -4.18 33.30
C ASN A 193 -6.34 -3.38 34.63
N GLY A 194 -6.86 -2.16 34.66
CA GLY A 194 -6.83 -1.25 35.82
C GLY A 194 -8.18 -1.06 36.51
N SER A 195 -9.20 -1.87 36.18
CA SER A 195 -10.56 -1.84 36.77
C SER A 195 -10.85 -3.09 37.57
#